data_AF-A0A496DZD1-F1
#
_entry.id   AF-A0A496DZD1-F1
#
_cell.length_a   1.000
_cell.length_b   1.000
_cell.length_c   1.000
_cell.angle_alpha   90.00
_cell.angle_beta   90.00
_cell.angle_gamma   90.00
#
_symmetry.space_group_name_H-M   'P 1'
#
loop_
_entity.id
_entity.type
_entity.pdbx_description
1 polymer ?
#
loop_
_entity_poly.entity_id
_entity_poly.type
_entity_poly.pdbx_seq_one_letter_code
_entity_poly.pdbx_strand_id
1 'polypeptide(L)'
;LNRLMTVPVKGEKLRKTQLTLCLMFQYGGMSFVDFAHLNRGNIKNGILDYNRQKTGTSMRLEVLDTAEAMYKELAGERGGGSGYLFPFLSGTKNGHEEYLEYNAALSRFNRNLKTLKEVAGIASDVTSYTIRHSFAMALKEQNVPIEMISELLGHKSIKTTQIYLRSFSLEKMTVVNKSCFENVYNYMPEVG
;
A
#
# COMPACT_ATOMS: atom_id res chain seq x y z
N LEU A 1 -0.80 -8.85 7.11
CA LEU A 1 -1.59 -8.24 6.02
C LEU A 1 -2.70 -9.15 5.52
N ASN A 2 -2.41 -10.37 5.05
CA ASN A 2 -3.43 -11.28 4.50
C ASN A 2 -4.70 -11.33 5.39
N ARG A 3 -4.55 -11.61 6.69
CA ARG A 3 -5.69 -11.60 7.64
C ARG A 3 -6.53 -10.31 7.63
N LEU A 4 -5.92 -9.12 7.49
CA LEU A 4 -6.69 -7.86 7.40
C LEU A 4 -7.49 -7.78 6.09
N MET A 5 -6.91 -8.28 5.00
CA MET A 5 -7.50 -8.24 3.66
C MET A 5 -8.63 -9.25 3.48
N THR A 6 -8.58 -10.37 4.21
CA THR A 6 -9.45 -11.53 3.97
C THR A 6 -10.41 -11.86 5.13
N VAL A 7 -10.20 -11.31 6.34
CA VAL A 7 -11.11 -11.59 7.45
C VAL A 7 -12.54 -11.18 7.10
N PRO A 8 -13.54 -12.02 7.36
CA PRO A 8 -14.94 -11.64 7.19
C PRO A 8 -15.26 -10.42 8.07
N VAL A 9 -15.80 -9.38 7.46
CA VAL A 9 -16.19 -8.14 8.15
C VAL A 9 -17.70 -7.97 8.13
N LYS A 10 -18.26 -7.55 9.26
CA LYS A 10 -19.67 -7.19 9.37
C LYS A 10 -19.82 -5.67 9.38
N GLY A 11 -20.74 -5.17 8.57
CA GLY A 11 -21.09 -3.75 8.50
C GLY A 11 -20.26 -2.94 7.51
N GLU A 12 -20.92 -1.94 6.92
CA GLU A 12 -20.40 -1.10 5.84
C GLU A 12 -19.09 -0.41 6.21
N LYS A 13 -18.96 0.08 7.45
CA LYS A 13 -17.76 0.79 7.93
C LYS A 13 -16.49 -0.06 7.86
N LEU A 14 -16.56 -1.30 8.35
CA LEU A 14 -15.40 -2.20 8.33
C LEU A 14 -15.13 -2.69 6.92
N ARG A 15 -16.17 -2.93 6.11
CA ARG A 15 -16.01 -3.27 4.69
C ARG A 15 -15.29 -2.18 3.91
N LYS A 16 -15.73 -0.92 4.02
CA LYS A 16 -15.04 0.22 3.39
C LYS A 16 -13.58 0.34 3.84
N THR A 17 -13.31 0.09 5.12
CA THR A 17 -11.94 0.11 5.68
C THR A 17 -11.07 -0.99 5.07
N GLN A 18 -11.61 -2.22 4.96
CA GLN A 18 -10.92 -3.35 4.33
C GLN A 18 -10.66 -3.10 2.84
N LEU A 19 -11.65 -2.62 2.08
CA LEU A 19 -11.49 -2.25 0.67
C LEU A 19 -10.40 -1.19 0.48
N THR A 20 -10.43 -0.15 1.31
CA THR A 20 -9.42 0.92 1.29
C THR A 20 -8.01 0.36 1.49
N LEU A 21 -7.83 -0.52 2.48
CA LEU A 21 -6.55 -1.18 2.72
C LEU A 21 -6.11 -2.05 1.54
N CYS A 22 -7.02 -2.84 0.96
CA CYS A 22 -6.71 -3.71 -0.17
C CYS A 22 -6.34 -2.92 -1.43
N LEU A 23 -7.03 -1.81 -1.69
CA LEU A 23 -6.75 -0.94 -2.83
C LEU A 23 -5.45 -0.17 -2.64
N MET A 24 -5.19 0.39 -1.44
CA MET A 24 -3.90 1.02 -1.15
C MET A 24 -2.73 0.05 -1.38
N PHE A 25 -2.89 -1.22 -1.02
CA PHE A 25 -1.87 -2.24 -1.25
C PHE A 25 -1.69 -2.56 -2.74
N GLN A 26 -2.78 -2.82 -3.47
CA GLN A 26 -2.74 -3.12 -4.91
C GLN A 26 -2.29 -1.93 -5.75
N TYR A 27 -2.52 -0.69 -5.30
CA TYR A 27 -2.04 0.53 -5.96
C TYR A 27 -0.58 0.88 -5.61
N GLY A 28 0.27 -0.14 -5.48
CA GLY A 28 1.70 0.04 -5.24
C GLY A 28 2.06 0.46 -3.81
N GLY A 29 1.30 0.04 -2.80
CA GLY A 29 1.51 0.50 -1.42
C GLY A 29 1.30 2.02 -1.28
N MET A 30 0.28 2.54 -1.96
CA MET A 30 -0.12 3.95 -1.97
C MET A 30 -0.34 4.48 -0.54
N SER A 31 -0.07 5.76 -0.30
CA SER A 31 -0.35 6.38 0.99
C SER A 31 -1.81 6.73 1.08
N PHE A 32 -2.29 6.87 2.30
CA PHE A 32 -3.64 7.38 2.49
C PHE A 32 -3.82 8.81 1.96
N VAL A 33 -2.79 9.68 1.99
CA VAL A 33 -2.90 11.03 1.41
C VAL A 33 -3.07 10.96 -0.10
N ASP A 34 -2.27 10.15 -0.79
CA ASP A 34 -2.41 9.98 -2.25
C ASP A 34 -3.78 9.35 -2.57
N PHE A 35 -4.18 8.32 -1.82
CA PHE A 35 -5.43 7.58 -2.02
C PHE A 35 -6.68 8.44 -1.81
N ALA A 36 -6.70 9.25 -0.75
CA ALA A 36 -7.84 10.12 -0.42
C ALA A 36 -8.03 11.25 -1.44
N HIS A 37 -6.96 11.64 -2.16
CA HIS A 37 -6.98 12.71 -3.17
C HIS A 37 -7.03 12.20 -4.61
N LEU A 38 -7.18 10.89 -4.83
CA LEU A 38 -7.47 10.38 -6.17
C LEU A 38 -8.77 10.98 -6.68
N ASN A 39 -8.78 11.40 -7.93
CA ASN A 39 -9.92 11.95 -8.67
C ASN A 39 -10.45 10.92 -9.66
N ARG A 40 -11.70 11.10 -10.11
CA ARG A 40 -12.33 10.20 -11.10
C ARG A 40 -11.53 10.09 -12.41
N GLY A 41 -10.79 11.13 -12.77
CA GLY A 41 -9.96 11.14 -13.96
C GLY A 41 -8.62 10.40 -13.83
N ASN A 42 -8.24 9.94 -12.63
CA ASN A 42 -6.96 9.26 -12.42
C ASN A 42 -6.96 7.80 -12.89
N ILE A 43 -8.12 7.18 -13.10
CA ILE A 43 -8.20 5.83 -13.67
C ILE A 43 -8.82 5.92 -15.07
N LYS A 44 -8.07 5.51 -16.09
CA LYS A 44 -8.51 5.48 -17.49
C LYS A 44 -7.93 4.27 -18.20
N ASN A 45 -8.76 3.53 -18.93
CA ASN A 45 -8.35 2.36 -19.72
C ASN A 45 -7.53 1.34 -18.91
N GLY A 46 -7.96 1.05 -17.67
CA GLY A 46 -7.24 0.13 -16.77
C GLY A 46 -5.93 0.67 -16.21
N ILE A 47 -5.59 1.94 -16.44
CA ILE A 47 -4.37 2.57 -15.92
C ILE A 47 -4.73 3.59 -14.84
N LEU A 48 -4.10 3.45 -13.68
CA LEU A 48 -4.08 4.47 -12.64
C LEU A 48 -2.86 5.37 -12.84
N ASP A 49 -3.12 6.66 -13.04
CA ASP A 49 -2.14 7.71 -13.28
C ASP A 49 -2.38 8.89 -12.32
N TYR A 50 -1.40 9.22 -11.49
CA TYR A 50 -1.51 10.27 -10.48
C TYR A 50 -0.15 10.88 -10.13
N ASN A 51 -0.17 12.07 -9.52
CA ASN A 51 1.01 12.67 -8.92
C ASN A 51 0.95 12.52 -7.40
N ARG A 52 2.08 12.11 -6.82
CA ARG A 52 2.26 12.00 -5.36
C ARG A 52 2.01 13.35 -4.70
N GLN A 53 1.13 13.38 -3.70
CA GLN A 53 0.79 14.59 -2.94
C GLN A 53 2.02 15.21 -2.25
N LYS A 54 2.89 14.36 -1.69
CA LYS A 54 4.06 14.83 -0.95
C LYS A 54 5.22 15.34 -1.83
N THR A 55 5.39 14.79 -3.04
CA THR A 55 6.64 14.96 -3.80
C THR A 55 6.44 15.40 -5.25
N GLY A 56 5.21 15.36 -5.75
CA GLY A 56 4.90 15.57 -7.17
C GLY A 56 5.44 14.48 -8.10
N THR A 57 5.96 13.37 -7.58
CA THR A 57 6.44 12.25 -8.41
C THR A 57 5.25 11.69 -9.20
N SER A 58 5.37 11.61 -10.52
CA SER A 58 4.38 10.96 -11.38
C SER A 58 4.43 9.45 -11.19
N MET A 59 3.25 8.86 -11.05
CA MET A 59 3.06 7.45 -10.76
C MET A 59 2.07 6.89 -11.77
N ARG A 60 2.42 5.75 -12.36
CA ARG A 60 1.58 5.04 -13.31
C ARG A 60 1.62 3.55 -13.02
N LEU A 61 0.46 2.92 -12.96
CA LEU A 61 0.33 1.49 -12.71
C LEU A 61 -0.94 0.93 -13.35
N GLU A 62 -0.88 -0.34 -13.73
CA GLU A 62 -2.06 -1.08 -14.18
C GLU A 62 -2.98 -1.40 -13.00
N VAL A 63 -4.28 -1.24 -13.21
CA VAL A 63 -5.34 -1.60 -12.27
C VAL A 63 -5.70 -3.06 -12.52
N LEU A 64 -5.39 -3.91 -11.54
CA LEU A 64 -5.74 -5.33 -11.58
C LEU A 64 -7.26 -5.52 -11.53
N ASP A 65 -7.79 -6.58 -12.13
CA ASP A 65 -9.23 -6.91 -12.10
C ASP A 65 -9.80 -7.00 -10.67
N THR A 66 -9.00 -7.53 -9.74
CA THR A 66 -9.36 -7.58 -8.33
C THR A 66 -9.51 -6.18 -7.72
N ALA A 67 -8.67 -5.23 -8.12
CA ALA A 67 -8.77 -3.84 -7.71
C ALA A 67 -9.95 -3.13 -8.39
N GLU A 68 -10.24 -3.46 -9.65
CA GLU A 68 -11.39 -2.95 -10.40
C GLU A 68 -12.71 -3.19 -9.65
N ALA A 69 -12.96 -4.43 -9.22
CA ALA A 69 -14.15 -4.78 -8.45
C ALA A 69 -14.22 -4.05 -7.10
N MET A 70 -13.09 -4.02 -6.37
CA MET A 70 -13.02 -3.38 -5.05
C MET A 70 -13.21 -1.86 -5.10
N TYR A 71 -12.65 -1.19 -6.11
CA TYR A 71 -12.82 0.25 -6.21
C TYR A 71 -14.25 0.61 -6.56
N LYS A 72 -14.93 -0.16 -7.44
CA LYS A 72 -16.35 0.09 -7.79
C LYS A 72 -17.23 0.01 -6.55
N GLU A 73 -17.00 -1.00 -5.71
CA GLU A 73 -17.69 -1.16 -4.43
C GLU A 73 -17.40 0.02 -3.48
N LEU A 74 -16.13 0.43 -3.35
CA LEU A 74 -15.74 1.52 -2.44
C LEU A 74 -16.21 2.90 -2.91
N ALA A 75 -16.16 3.15 -4.22
CA ALA A 75 -16.63 4.39 -4.84
C ALA A 75 -18.14 4.55 -4.65
N GLY A 76 -18.89 3.44 -4.75
CA GLY A 76 -20.35 3.41 -4.61
C GLY A 76 -21.08 4.19 -5.71
N GLU A 77 -22.40 4.24 -5.61
CA GLU A 77 -23.24 5.08 -6.47
C GLU A 77 -23.17 6.53 -5.98
N ARG A 78 -22.36 7.38 -6.63
CA ARG A 78 -22.20 8.78 -6.24
C ARG A 78 -22.89 9.73 -7.22
N GLY A 79 -23.86 10.48 -6.69
CA GLY A 79 -24.34 11.74 -7.28
C GLY A 79 -23.22 12.79 -7.34
N GLY A 80 -23.27 13.65 -8.37
CA GLY A 80 -22.17 14.47 -8.91
C GLY A 80 -21.59 15.61 -8.06
N GLY A 81 -21.37 15.44 -6.76
CA GLY A 81 -20.87 16.53 -5.88
C GLY A 81 -19.35 16.62 -5.68
N SER A 82 -18.66 15.49 -5.48
CA SER A 82 -17.21 15.48 -5.19
C SER A 82 -16.40 15.10 -6.44
N GLY A 83 -15.30 15.80 -6.72
CA GLY A 83 -14.35 15.45 -7.79
C GLY A 83 -13.50 14.20 -7.50
N TYR A 84 -13.43 13.82 -6.22
CA TYR A 84 -12.63 12.69 -5.75
C TYR A 84 -13.25 11.33 -6.10
N LEU A 85 -12.38 10.37 -6.37
CA LEU A 85 -12.70 8.97 -6.67
C LEU A 85 -13.37 8.28 -5.48
N PHE A 86 -12.94 8.58 -4.25
CA PHE A 86 -13.39 7.91 -3.03
C PHE A 86 -14.00 8.85 -1.98
N PRO A 87 -14.84 8.34 -1.06
CA PRO A 87 -15.60 9.16 -0.11
C PRO A 87 -14.86 9.59 1.16
N PHE A 88 -13.65 10.12 1.02
CA PHE A 88 -12.88 10.62 2.17
C PHE A 88 -12.94 12.13 2.33
N LEU A 89 -12.99 12.84 1.20
CA LEU A 89 -12.93 14.29 1.13
C LEU A 89 -14.15 14.83 0.39
N SER A 90 -14.55 16.05 0.74
CA SER A 90 -15.69 16.73 0.14
C SER A 90 -15.37 17.27 -1.26
N GLY A 91 -14.18 17.85 -1.42
CA GLY A 91 -13.78 18.59 -2.63
C GLY A 91 -14.30 20.03 -2.65
N THR A 92 -14.89 20.50 -1.55
CA THR A 92 -15.45 21.86 -1.43
C THR A 92 -14.63 22.76 -0.50
N LYS A 93 -13.66 22.20 0.21
CA LYS A 93 -12.77 22.90 1.15
C LYS A 93 -11.44 23.24 0.50
N ASN A 94 -10.75 24.23 1.03
CA ASN A 94 -9.46 24.69 0.55
C ASN A 94 -8.54 25.11 1.72
N GLY A 95 -7.23 25.14 1.47
CA GLY A 95 -6.24 25.62 2.42
C GLY A 95 -6.29 24.89 3.77
N HIS A 96 -6.47 25.64 4.86
CA HIS A 96 -6.47 25.07 6.21
C HIS A 96 -7.66 24.12 6.44
N GLU A 97 -8.84 24.40 5.86
CA GLU A 97 -10.03 23.56 6.06
C GLU A 97 -9.89 22.19 5.40
N GLU A 98 -9.29 22.15 4.21
CA GLU A 98 -8.95 20.92 3.50
C GLU A 98 -7.96 20.08 4.31
N TYR A 99 -6.92 20.72 4.88
CA TYR A 99 -5.97 20.06 5.77
C TYR A 99 -6.66 19.43 6.99
N LEU A 100 -7.59 20.13 7.64
CA LEU A 100 -8.35 19.60 8.77
C LEU A 100 -9.27 18.44 8.36
N GLU A 101 -9.93 18.54 7.21
CA GLU A 101 -10.77 17.47 6.67
C GLU A 101 -9.94 16.20 6.40
N TYR A 102 -8.80 16.34 5.73
CA TYR A 102 -7.89 15.23 5.47
C TYR A 102 -7.42 14.58 6.78
N ASN A 103 -7.01 15.34 7.78
CA ASN A 103 -6.56 14.79 9.05
C ASN A 103 -7.69 14.07 9.80
N ALA A 104 -8.91 14.59 9.73
CA ALA A 104 -10.08 13.91 10.28
C ALA A 104 -10.37 12.59 9.54
N ALA A 105 -10.23 12.56 8.22
CA ALA A 105 -10.38 11.34 7.42
C ALA A 105 -9.29 10.30 7.76
N LEU A 106 -8.03 10.71 7.85
CA LEU A 106 -6.91 9.86 8.24
C LEU A 106 -7.09 9.27 9.65
N SER A 107 -7.47 10.11 10.62
CA SER A 107 -7.73 9.69 12.00
C SER A 107 -8.86 8.65 12.07
N ARG A 108 -9.96 8.90 11.34
CA ARG A 108 -11.08 7.96 11.22
C ARG A 108 -10.67 6.65 10.57
N PHE A 109 -9.87 6.69 9.49
CA PHE A 109 -9.37 5.49 8.84
C PHE A 109 -8.48 4.67 9.76
N ASN A 110 -7.52 5.29 10.45
CA ASN A 110 -6.64 4.62 11.42
C ASN A 110 -7.42 4.03 12.61
N ARG A 111 -8.43 4.73 13.12
CA ARG A 111 -9.31 4.19 14.16
C ARG A 111 -10.08 2.96 13.67
N ASN A 112 -10.58 2.98 12.44
CA ASN A 112 -11.26 1.82 11.88
C ASN A 112 -10.29 0.66 11.60
N LEU A 113 -9.04 0.94 11.19
CA LEU A 113 -7.98 -0.07 11.08
C LEU A 113 -7.68 -0.72 12.43
N LYS A 114 -7.74 0.04 13.53
CA LYS A 114 -7.62 -0.52 14.89
C LYS A 114 -8.73 -1.55 15.15
N THR A 115 -9.98 -1.22 14.84
CA THR A 115 -11.09 -2.19 14.97
C THR A 115 -10.93 -3.37 14.02
N LEU A 116 -10.47 -3.15 12.79
CA LEU A 116 -10.25 -4.22 11.81
C LEU A 116 -9.14 -5.18 12.28
N LYS A 117 -8.06 -4.68 12.89
CA LYS A 117 -6.99 -5.54 13.42
C LYS A 117 -7.48 -6.39 14.60
N GLU A 118 -8.38 -5.88 15.42
CA GLU A 118 -9.00 -6.61 16.54
C GLU A 118 -9.85 -7.76 16.00
N VAL A 119 -10.71 -7.49 15.02
CA VAL A 119 -11.51 -8.52 14.31
C VAL A 119 -10.61 -9.55 13.64
N ALA A 120 -9.51 -9.10 13.02
CA ALA A 120 -8.53 -9.98 12.39
C ALA A 120 -7.67 -10.77 13.39
N GLY A 121 -7.75 -10.49 14.70
CA GLY A 121 -6.93 -11.12 15.75
C GLY A 121 -5.44 -10.81 15.65
N ILE A 122 -5.09 -9.56 15.29
CA ILE A 122 -3.71 -9.08 15.16
C ILE A 122 -3.34 -8.21 16.36
N ALA A 123 -2.30 -8.63 17.09
CA ALA A 123 -1.84 -7.94 18.29
C ALA A 123 -1.13 -6.61 17.95
N SER A 124 -0.22 -6.63 16.98
CA SER A 124 0.58 -5.48 16.57
C SER A 124 -0.30 -4.32 16.07
N ASP A 125 0.18 -3.08 16.24
CA ASP A 125 -0.53 -1.93 15.72
C ASP A 125 -0.55 -1.86 14.19
N VAL A 126 -1.67 -1.36 13.67
CA VAL A 126 -1.94 -1.24 12.25
C VAL A 126 -2.43 0.18 11.99
N THR A 127 -1.72 0.88 11.12
CA THR A 127 -2.09 2.21 10.63
C THR A 127 -1.99 2.23 9.10
N SER A 128 -2.41 3.33 8.48
CA SER A 128 -2.23 3.54 7.04
C SER A 128 -0.76 3.40 6.60
N TYR A 129 0.20 3.79 7.44
CA TYR A 129 1.63 3.63 7.18
C TYR A 129 2.06 2.16 7.16
N THR A 130 1.48 1.33 8.05
CA THR A 130 1.74 -0.11 8.10
C THR A 130 1.46 -0.77 6.75
N ILE A 131 0.42 -0.35 6.03
CA ILE A 131 0.03 -0.91 4.73
C ILE A 131 1.16 -0.72 3.70
N ARG A 132 1.62 0.53 3.52
CA ARG A 132 2.73 0.85 2.60
C ARG A 132 4.01 0.13 2.99
N HIS A 133 4.36 0.14 4.27
CA HIS A 133 5.56 -0.52 4.75
C HIS A 133 5.50 -2.03 4.49
N SER A 134 4.35 -2.65 4.75
CA SER A 134 4.17 -4.07 4.50
C SER A 134 4.16 -4.42 2.99
N PHE A 135 3.73 -3.51 2.11
CA PHE A 135 3.92 -3.67 0.65
C PHE A 135 5.40 -3.71 0.27
N ALA A 136 6.17 -2.71 0.72
CA ALA A 136 7.61 -2.64 0.46
C ALA A 136 8.35 -3.89 0.99
N MET A 137 8.04 -4.30 2.22
CA MET A 137 8.63 -5.50 2.82
C MET A 137 8.24 -6.78 2.08
N ALA A 138 7.00 -6.92 1.62
CA ALA A 138 6.58 -8.08 0.85
C ALA A 138 7.39 -8.24 -0.45
N LEU A 139 7.63 -7.14 -1.18
CA LEU A 139 8.47 -7.16 -2.38
C LEU A 139 9.93 -7.49 -2.06
N LYS A 140 10.47 -6.94 -0.97
CA LYS A 140 11.83 -7.29 -0.51
C LYS A 140 11.97 -8.76 -0.15
N GLU A 141 10.98 -9.33 0.53
CA GLU A 141 10.96 -10.77 0.85
C GLU A 141 10.86 -11.64 -0.42
N GLN A 142 10.34 -11.10 -1.52
CA GLN A 142 10.33 -11.74 -2.84
C GLN A 142 11.61 -11.48 -3.67
N ASN A 143 12.65 -10.89 -3.09
CA ASN A 143 13.90 -10.52 -3.77
C ASN A 143 13.71 -9.53 -4.93
N VAL A 144 12.65 -8.72 -4.91
CA VAL A 144 12.48 -7.66 -5.90
C VAL A 144 13.59 -6.61 -5.73
N PRO A 145 14.24 -6.16 -6.81
CA PRO A 145 15.28 -5.12 -6.74
C PRO A 145 14.79 -3.86 -6.01
N ILE A 146 15.65 -3.27 -5.17
CA ILE A 146 15.27 -2.10 -4.37
C ILE A 146 14.90 -0.90 -5.24
N GLU A 147 15.49 -0.81 -6.43
CA GLU A 147 15.20 0.18 -7.46
C GLU A 147 13.73 0.08 -7.91
N MET A 148 13.27 -1.12 -8.22
CA MET A 148 11.88 -1.38 -8.60
C MET A 148 10.91 -1.11 -7.44
N ILE A 149 11.28 -1.50 -6.22
CA ILE A 149 10.50 -1.15 -5.02
C ILE A 149 10.41 0.37 -4.85
N SER A 150 11.53 1.08 -5.06
CA SER A 150 11.62 2.54 -4.96
C SER A 150 10.73 3.23 -5.99
N GLU A 151 10.70 2.71 -7.21
CA GLU A 151 9.87 3.20 -8.31
C GLU A 151 8.38 2.98 -8.03
N LEU A 152 7.97 1.78 -7.61
CA LEU A 152 6.59 1.49 -7.20
C LEU A 152 6.11 2.38 -6.04
N LEU A 153 7.02 2.72 -5.12
CA LEU A 153 6.74 3.62 -4.01
C LEU A 153 6.90 5.11 -4.36
N GLY A 154 7.27 5.48 -5.59
CA GLY A 154 7.43 6.87 -6.03
C GLY A 154 8.49 7.66 -5.28
N HIS A 155 9.51 6.99 -4.75
CA HIS A 155 10.59 7.62 -4.00
C HIS A 155 11.65 8.20 -4.94
N LYS A 156 11.95 9.49 -4.80
CA LYS A 156 13.00 10.18 -5.56
C LYS A 156 14.43 9.74 -5.19
N SER A 157 14.59 8.99 -4.09
CA SER A 157 15.88 8.49 -3.65
C SER A 157 15.74 7.09 -3.07
N ILE A 158 16.62 6.18 -3.51
CA ILE A 158 16.73 4.81 -2.98
C ILE A 158 16.96 4.82 -1.47
N LYS A 159 17.66 5.85 -0.93
CA LYS A 159 17.86 6.01 0.53
C LYS A 159 16.54 6.05 1.29
N THR A 160 15.51 6.67 0.72
CA THR A 160 14.18 6.69 1.33
C THR A 160 13.61 5.27 1.39
N THR A 161 13.76 4.49 0.33
CA THR A 161 13.31 3.09 0.26
C THR A 161 14.07 2.19 1.25
N GLN A 162 15.37 2.42 1.45
CA GLN A 162 16.17 1.69 2.45
C GLN A 162 15.60 1.82 3.87
N ILE A 163 15.05 2.98 4.24
CA ILE A 163 14.40 3.18 5.55
C ILE A 163 13.16 2.29 5.72
N TYR A 164 12.40 2.06 4.65
CA TYR A 164 11.22 1.16 4.68
C TYR A 164 11.61 -0.33 4.73
N LEU A 165 12.83 -0.64 4.34
CA LEU A 165 13.30 -2.00 4.12
C LEU A 165 14.24 -2.41 5.26
N ARG A 166 13.67 -2.80 6.42
CA ARG A 166 14.40 -3.41 7.55
C ARG A 166 15.26 -4.62 7.12
N SER A 167 16.13 -5.12 8.00
CA SER A 167 16.89 -6.36 7.80
C SER A 167 16.00 -7.52 7.33
N PHE A 168 16.56 -8.42 6.51
CA PHE A 168 15.87 -9.65 6.09
C PHE A 168 15.51 -10.53 7.31
N SER A 169 14.53 -11.42 7.14
CA SER A 169 14.22 -12.43 8.15
C SER A 169 15.44 -13.33 8.42
N LEU A 170 15.56 -13.81 9.67
CA LEU A 170 16.64 -14.71 10.08
C LEU A 170 16.66 -15.99 9.22
N GLU A 171 15.48 -16.51 8.91
CA GLU A 171 15.30 -17.66 8.03
C GLU A 171 15.96 -17.44 6.67
N LYS A 172 15.67 -16.30 6.03
CA LYS A 172 16.23 -15.96 4.72
C LYS A 172 17.73 -15.70 4.78
N MET A 173 18.20 -15.01 5.82
CA MET A 173 19.64 -14.83 6.06
C MET A 173 20.34 -16.18 6.24
N THR A 174 19.70 -17.13 6.92
CA THR A 174 20.22 -18.49 7.15
C THR A 174 20.27 -19.29 5.85
N VAL A 175 19.23 -19.22 5.01
CA VAL A 175 19.22 -19.87 3.68
C VAL A 175 20.35 -19.36 2.81
N VAL A 176 20.53 -18.03 2.71
CA VAL A 176 21.61 -17.42 1.93
C VAL A 176 22.99 -17.81 2.49
N ASN A 177 23.15 -17.78 3.82
CA ASN A 177 24.41 -18.17 4.44
C ASN A 177 24.75 -19.65 4.19
N LYS A 178 23.77 -20.56 4.29
CA LYS A 178 23.93 -21.99 3.98
C LYS A 178 24.33 -22.20 2.53
N SER A 179 23.61 -21.58 1.60
CA SER A 179 23.91 -21.71 0.16
C SER A 179 25.31 -21.17 -0.18
N CYS A 180 25.73 -20.06 0.43
CA CYS A 180 27.09 -19.55 0.28
C CYS A 180 28.13 -20.55 0.79
N PHE A 181 27.93 -21.09 2.00
CA PHE A 181 28.82 -22.08 2.58
C PHE A 181 28.92 -23.35 1.72
N GLU A 182 27.79 -23.90 1.27
CA GLU A 182 27.75 -25.09 0.42
C GLU A 182 28.46 -24.85 -0.92
N ASN A 183 28.26 -23.70 -1.55
CA ASN A 183 28.90 -23.36 -2.82
C ASN A 183 30.43 -23.19 -2.70
N VAL A 184 30.93 -22.77 -1.54
CA VAL A 184 32.37 -22.60 -1.29
C VAL A 184 33.00 -23.91 -0.79
N TYR A 185 32.32 -24.61 0.12
CA TYR A 185 32.82 -25.82 0.77
C TYR A 185 32.73 -27.05 -0.13
N ASN A 186 31.64 -27.19 -0.90
CA ASN A 186 31.46 -28.30 -1.85
C ASN A 186 31.97 -27.95 -3.25
N TYR A 187 32.75 -26.87 -3.40
CA TYR A 187 33.39 -26.55 -4.67
C TYR A 187 34.47 -27.60 -4.97
N MET A 188 34.09 -28.65 -5.70
CA MET A 188 35.07 -29.51 -6.34
C MET A 188 35.57 -28.79 -7.59
N PRO A 189 36.86 -28.42 -7.68
CA PRO A 189 37.40 -27.97 -8.94
C PRO A 189 37.31 -29.15 -9.90
N GLU A 190 36.67 -28.97 -11.05
CA GLU A 190 36.87 -29.90 -12.16
C GLU A 190 38.35 -29.84 -12.53
N VAL A 191 39.08 -30.88 -12.11
CA VAL A 191 40.50 -31.01 -12.37
C VAL A 191 40.64 -31.28 -13.87
N GLY A 192 41.17 -30.29 -14.60
CA GLY A 192 41.68 -30.43 -15.96
C GLY A 192 43.18 -30.23 -15.97
#